data_AF-B5IIZ5-F1
#
_entry.id   AF-B5IIZ5-F1
#
_cell.length_a   1.000
_cell.length_b   1.000
_cell.length_c   1.000
_cell.angle_alpha   90.00
_cell.angle_beta   90.00
_cell.angle_gamma   90.00
#
_symmetry.space_group_name_H-M   'P 1'
#
loop_
_entity.id
_entity.type
_entity.pdbx_description
1 polymer ?
#
loop_
_entity_poly.entity_id
_entity_poly.type
_entity_poly.pdbx_seq_one_letter_code
_entity_poly.pdbx_strand_id
1 'polypeptide(L)'
;MIPQLDRHQPLHFIGVGGIGMSALAGILAERGFAVSGSDPRDNAVLSNLRRLGVRVFREQSGSTVAAICSGTSMAPLVVISSAVPETNPELKEARRVGLKICHRSDVLAALIQNQASIAVAGSHGKTTTSSLIATLLAATGHDPTAVIGGIVPAFGSNGRSGKGRLLVAEADESDGSLVKFKPGLGVLTNVELDHTDHYPDLEALIGTLRRFAGRSGRLLANHDCAILREHFDAQHWWSITTTEGIDFAAVALEERGDGTTAEFYEQGQPVGRICLPLPGRHNLSNAVAALAACRLEGVAFAELQRAVAGLKPPGRRFDFRGIWNGRLVVDDYAHHPSEVAATLGMAQLMVGSGRSPLPQVPRRLVAVFQPHRYSRTAQFLPGFAEALRNAHTVLIAPLYAAGEAPIDGVSSQALAEAIRALDPTLPVMVASSLDELAVQVAGCSVEGDLVLAMGAGDVNSLWDRLGQLPDPSLELVA
;
A
#
# COMPACT_ATOMS: atom_id res chain seq x y z
N MET A 1 -16.45 -0.29 -20.28
CA MET A 1 -17.86 -0.22 -19.82
C MET A 1 -17.93 -0.99 -18.51
N ILE A 2 -18.52 -0.43 -17.45
CA ILE A 2 -18.61 -1.10 -16.15
C ILE A 2 -19.68 -2.20 -16.26
N PRO A 3 -19.41 -3.46 -15.91
CA PRO A 3 -20.38 -4.54 -16.02
C PRO A 3 -21.49 -4.36 -14.99
N GLN A 4 -22.72 -4.67 -15.40
CA GLN A 4 -23.78 -4.95 -14.44
C GLN A 4 -23.54 -6.36 -13.90
N LEU A 5 -23.26 -6.47 -12.60
CA LEU A 5 -23.03 -7.76 -11.96
C LEU A 5 -24.37 -8.46 -11.70
N ASP A 6 -24.68 -9.45 -12.53
CA ASP A 6 -25.80 -10.36 -12.33
C ASP A 6 -25.35 -11.57 -11.51
N ARG A 7 -26.05 -11.86 -10.41
CA ARG A 7 -25.74 -12.99 -9.52
C ARG A 7 -25.90 -14.34 -10.21
N HIS A 8 -26.70 -14.43 -11.26
CA HIS A 8 -26.87 -15.64 -12.05
C HIS A 8 -25.78 -15.81 -13.11
N GLN A 9 -24.98 -14.76 -13.40
CA GLN A 9 -23.89 -14.85 -14.35
C GLN A 9 -22.61 -15.35 -13.64
N PRO A 10 -22.03 -16.48 -14.06
CA PRO A 10 -20.76 -16.93 -13.50
C PRO A 10 -19.64 -15.94 -13.81
N LEU A 11 -18.68 -15.81 -12.91
CA LEU A 11 -17.45 -15.05 -13.15
C LEU A 11 -16.25 -15.99 -13.18
N HIS A 12 -15.33 -15.72 -14.11
CA HIS A 12 -14.09 -16.45 -14.24
C HIS A 12 -12.89 -15.51 -14.21
N PHE A 13 -12.01 -15.66 -13.23
CA PHE A 13 -10.83 -14.80 -13.04
C PHE A 13 -9.57 -15.46 -13.60
N ILE A 14 -8.95 -14.88 -14.63
CA ILE A 14 -7.64 -15.34 -15.13
C ILE A 14 -6.54 -14.66 -14.31
N GLY A 15 -5.66 -15.42 -13.67
CA GLY A 15 -4.68 -14.92 -12.71
C GLY A 15 -5.28 -14.64 -11.33
N VAL A 16 -6.16 -15.54 -10.85
CA VAL A 16 -6.95 -15.34 -9.63
C VAL A 16 -6.10 -15.28 -8.35
N GLY A 17 -4.85 -15.76 -8.39
CA GLY A 17 -3.93 -15.74 -7.25
C GLY A 17 -3.32 -14.36 -6.96
N GLY A 18 -3.50 -13.38 -7.86
CA GLY A 18 -3.07 -12.00 -7.61
C GLY A 18 -3.83 -11.35 -6.44
N ILE A 19 -3.17 -10.47 -5.69
CA ILE A 19 -3.74 -9.79 -4.50
C ILE A 19 -5.09 -9.12 -4.82
N GLY A 20 -5.15 -8.25 -5.82
CA GLY A 20 -6.40 -7.59 -6.20
C GLY A 20 -7.46 -8.54 -6.82
N MET A 21 -7.03 -9.60 -7.50
CA MET A 21 -7.94 -10.57 -8.14
C MET A 21 -8.61 -11.47 -7.10
N SER A 22 -7.83 -12.02 -6.18
CA SER A 22 -8.30 -12.90 -5.13
C SER A 22 -9.27 -12.20 -4.16
N ALA A 23 -9.03 -10.93 -3.81
CA ALA A 23 -9.96 -10.16 -2.99
C ALA A 23 -11.35 -10.04 -3.64
N LEU A 24 -11.38 -9.67 -4.93
CA LEU A 24 -12.64 -9.54 -5.68
C LEU A 24 -13.35 -10.90 -5.84
N ALA A 25 -12.60 -11.94 -6.20
CA ALA A 25 -13.14 -13.29 -6.37
C ALA A 25 -13.73 -13.83 -5.06
N GLY A 26 -13.02 -13.65 -3.94
CA GLY A 26 -13.47 -14.07 -2.61
C GLY A 26 -14.75 -13.35 -2.18
N ILE A 27 -14.80 -12.01 -2.35
CA ILE A 27 -15.99 -11.22 -2.00
C ILE A 27 -17.21 -11.64 -2.81
N LEU A 28 -17.05 -11.85 -4.12
CA LEU A 28 -18.15 -12.29 -4.97
C LEU A 28 -18.61 -13.70 -4.59
N ALA A 29 -17.69 -14.62 -4.28
CA ALA A 29 -18.04 -15.95 -3.81
C ALA A 29 -18.84 -15.91 -2.48
N GLU A 30 -18.40 -15.10 -1.51
CA GLU A 30 -19.11 -14.90 -0.24
C GLU A 30 -20.48 -14.24 -0.44
N ARG A 31 -20.64 -13.40 -1.46
CA ARG A 31 -21.94 -12.85 -1.89
C ARG A 31 -22.79 -13.84 -2.68
N GLY A 32 -22.31 -15.07 -2.85
CA GLY A 32 -22.99 -16.17 -3.50
C GLY A 32 -23.09 -16.04 -5.02
N PHE A 33 -22.10 -15.43 -5.66
CA PHE A 33 -21.87 -15.57 -7.10
C PHE A 33 -21.20 -16.91 -7.39
N ALA A 34 -21.46 -17.49 -8.57
CA ALA A 34 -20.69 -18.61 -9.07
C ALA A 34 -19.32 -18.11 -9.56
N VAL A 35 -18.26 -18.35 -8.79
CA VAL A 35 -16.92 -17.84 -9.10
C VAL A 35 -15.97 -18.99 -9.41
N SER A 36 -15.18 -18.80 -10.47
CA SER A 36 -14.06 -19.66 -10.82
C SER A 36 -12.83 -18.81 -11.14
N GLY A 37 -11.66 -19.42 -11.21
CA GLY A 37 -10.47 -18.73 -11.66
C GLY A 37 -9.29 -19.64 -11.91
N SER A 38 -8.31 -19.15 -12.66
CA SER A 38 -7.10 -19.88 -13.03
C SER A 38 -5.85 -19.20 -12.50
N ASP A 39 -4.89 -19.95 -11.98
CA ASP A 39 -3.54 -19.45 -11.67
C ASP A 39 -2.54 -20.61 -11.63
N PRO A 40 -1.38 -20.50 -12.30
CA PRO A 40 -0.39 -21.58 -12.33
C PRO A 40 0.30 -21.83 -10.98
N ARG A 41 0.33 -20.84 -10.08
CA ARG A 41 1.06 -20.95 -8.80
C ARG A 41 0.10 -21.31 -7.68
N ASP A 42 0.20 -22.53 -7.18
CA ASP A 42 -0.59 -22.94 -6.02
C ASP A 42 -0.02 -22.36 -4.72
N ASN A 43 -0.85 -21.65 -3.95
CA ASN A 43 -0.42 -20.92 -2.77
C ASN A 43 -1.56 -20.84 -1.71
N ALA A 44 -1.28 -20.21 -0.58
CA ALA A 44 -2.25 -20.01 0.49
C ALA A 44 -3.50 -19.23 0.05
N VAL A 45 -3.34 -18.28 -0.88
CA VAL A 45 -4.45 -17.49 -1.45
C VAL A 45 -5.42 -18.39 -2.21
N LEU A 46 -4.93 -19.25 -3.11
CA LEU A 46 -5.78 -20.19 -3.84
C LEU A 46 -6.44 -21.20 -2.90
N SER A 47 -5.73 -21.66 -1.87
CA SER A 47 -6.28 -22.56 -0.86
C SER A 47 -7.45 -21.92 -0.11
N ASN A 48 -7.35 -20.64 0.23
CA ASN A 48 -8.43 -19.88 0.84
C ASN A 48 -9.63 -19.73 -0.11
N LEU A 49 -9.39 -19.39 -1.39
CA LEU A 49 -10.46 -19.27 -2.38
C LEU A 49 -11.23 -20.57 -2.58
N ARG A 50 -10.55 -21.72 -2.64
CA ARG A 50 -11.20 -23.04 -2.69
C ARG A 50 -12.10 -23.28 -1.49
N ARG A 51 -11.66 -22.90 -0.28
CA ARG A 51 -12.48 -22.98 0.94
C ARG A 51 -13.71 -22.08 0.90
N LEU A 52 -13.64 -20.95 0.20
CA LEU A 52 -14.79 -20.07 -0.07
C LEU A 52 -15.69 -20.58 -1.21
N GLY A 53 -15.42 -21.76 -1.77
CA GLY A 53 -16.22 -22.36 -2.84
C GLY A 53 -15.85 -21.92 -4.26
N VAL A 54 -14.74 -21.19 -4.44
CA VAL A 54 -14.24 -20.81 -5.77
C VAL A 54 -13.66 -22.04 -6.47
N ARG A 55 -14.11 -22.30 -7.71
CA ARG A 55 -13.53 -23.35 -8.56
C ARG A 55 -12.20 -22.87 -9.16
N VAL A 56 -11.08 -23.40 -8.65
CA VAL A 56 -9.72 -22.98 -9.06
C VAL A 56 -9.09 -23.98 -10.03
N PHE A 57 -8.57 -23.48 -11.16
CA PHE A 57 -7.82 -24.22 -12.16
C PHE A 57 -6.33 -23.88 -12.10
N ARG A 58 -5.46 -24.87 -12.27
CA ARG A 58 -4.00 -24.64 -12.37
C ARG A 58 -3.56 -24.29 -13.80
N GLU A 59 -4.28 -24.80 -14.79
CA GLU A 59 -3.99 -24.56 -16.20
C GLU A 59 -4.69 -23.30 -16.69
N GLN A 60 -3.99 -22.54 -17.55
CA GLN A 60 -4.52 -21.40 -18.28
C GLN A 60 -4.56 -21.74 -19.77
N SER A 61 -5.53 -22.56 -20.15
CA SER A 61 -5.66 -23.08 -21.52
C SER A 61 -7.11 -23.05 -22.00
N GLY A 62 -7.31 -23.40 -23.27
CA GLY A 62 -8.67 -23.48 -23.83
C GLY A 62 -9.54 -24.58 -23.22
N SER A 63 -8.95 -25.61 -22.61
CA SER A 63 -9.72 -26.64 -21.89
C SER A 63 -10.41 -26.04 -20.65
N THR A 64 -9.77 -25.08 -19.99
CA THR A 64 -10.38 -24.34 -18.87
C THR A 64 -11.60 -23.56 -19.33
N VAL A 65 -11.53 -22.88 -20.49
CA VAL A 65 -12.67 -22.17 -21.09
C VAL A 65 -13.84 -23.12 -21.39
N ALA A 66 -13.57 -24.29 -21.96
CA ALA A 66 -14.60 -25.31 -22.17
C ALA A 66 -15.24 -25.76 -20.84
N ALA A 67 -14.43 -25.96 -19.80
CA ALA A 67 -14.86 -26.45 -18.49
C ALA A 67 -15.68 -25.43 -17.69
N ILE A 68 -15.46 -24.12 -17.87
CA ILE A 68 -16.27 -23.07 -17.22
C ILE A 68 -17.58 -22.78 -17.96
N CYS A 69 -17.63 -23.06 -19.26
CA CYS A 69 -18.85 -22.95 -20.06
C CYS A 69 -19.73 -24.21 -19.94
N SER A 70 -19.16 -25.36 -19.58
CA SER A 70 -19.92 -26.59 -19.38
C SER A 70 -20.80 -26.52 -18.14
N GLY A 71 -22.09 -26.80 -18.29
CA GLY A 71 -23.03 -26.90 -17.16
C GLY A 71 -23.57 -25.57 -16.62
N THR A 72 -23.34 -24.46 -17.32
CA THR A 72 -23.86 -23.13 -16.95
C THR A 72 -24.94 -22.66 -17.92
N SER A 73 -26.06 -22.14 -17.40
CA SER A 73 -27.14 -21.59 -18.23
C SER A 73 -26.80 -20.23 -18.87
N MET A 74 -25.78 -19.54 -18.36
CA MET A 74 -25.30 -18.26 -18.89
C MET A 74 -23.79 -18.30 -19.11
N ALA A 75 -23.35 -17.63 -20.18
CA ALA A 75 -21.93 -17.49 -20.50
C ALA A 75 -21.18 -16.72 -19.38
N PRO A 76 -20.05 -17.25 -18.88
CA PRO A 76 -19.27 -16.58 -17.86
C PRO A 76 -18.75 -15.21 -18.30
N LEU A 77 -18.70 -14.26 -17.35
CA LEU A 77 -17.93 -13.03 -17.50
C LEU A 77 -16.48 -13.30 -17.12
N VAL A 78 -15.55 -13.11 -18.06
CA VAL A 78 -14.12 -13.30 -17.82
C VAL A 78 -13.51 -12.01 -17.27
N VAL A 79 -12.82 -12.12 -16.15
CA VAL A 79 -12.15 -11.02 -15.46
C VAL A 79 -10.64 -11.19 -15.59
N ILE A 80 -9.96 -10.14 -16.04
CA ILE A 80 -8.49 -10.11 -16.18
C ILE A 80 -7.88 -8.96 -15.37
N SER A 81 -6.59 -9.04 -15.11
CA SER A 81 -5.78 -7.93 -14.60
C SER A 81 -4.76 -7.48 -15.65
N SER A 82 -4.12 -6.33 -15.44
CA SER A 82 -2.99 -5.85 -16.25
C SER A 82 -1.82 -6.84 -16.33
N ALA A 83 -1.73 -7.81 -15.40
CA ALA A 83 -0.69 -8.84 -15.41
C ALA A 83 -0.99 -10.03 -16.35
N VAL A 84 -2.21 -10.11 -16.91
CA VAL A 84 -2.57 -11.16 -17.86
C VAL A 84 -2.18 -10.70 -19.27
N PRO A 85 -1.17 -11.30 -19.92
CA PRO A 85 -0.75 -10.85 -21.24
C PRO A 85 -1.77 -11.24 -22.32
N GLU A 86 -1.83 -10.46 -23.38
CA GLU A 86 -2.65 -10.73 -24.58
C GLU A 86 -2.33 -12.08 -25.25
N THR A 87 -1.14 -12.62 -24.98
CA THR A 87 -0.68 -13.92 -25.46
C THR A 87 -1.22 -15.10 -24.65
N ASN A 88 -1.84 -14.86 -23.49
CA ASN A 88 -2.35 -15.89 -22.60
C ASN A 88 -3.33 -16.84 -23.33
N PRO A 89 -3.09 -18.17 -23.32
CA PRO A 89 -3.91 -19.11 -24.11
C PRO A 89 -5.38 -19.16 -23.70
N GLU A 90 -5.68 -19.05 -22.41
CA GLU A 90 -7.05 -19.03 -21.89
C GLU A 90 -7.79 -17.75 -22.31
N LEU A 91 -7.11 -16.60 -22.24
CA LEU A 91 -7.68 -15.32 -22.70
C LEU A 91 -7.96 -15.34 -24.21
N LYS A 92 -7.02 -15.87 -25.00
CA LYS A 92 -7.22 -16.03 -26.46
C LYS A 92 -8.41 -16.91 -26.76
N GLU A 93 -8.56 -18.04 -26.08
CA GLU A 93 -9.69 -18.92 -26.27
C GLU A 93 -11.01 -18.26 -25.85
N ALA A 94 -11.04 -17.60 -24.69
CA ALA A 94 -12.23 -16.88 -24.22
C ALA A 94 -12.72 -15.84 -25.24
N ARG A 95 -11.79 -15.12 -25.89
CA ARG A 95 -12.12 -14.21 -27.01
C ARG A 95 -12.63 -14.96 -28.24
N ARG A 96 -11.96 -16.06 -28.62
CA ARG A 96 -12.32 -16.86 -29.80
C ARG A 96 -13.76 -17.40 -29.70
N VAL A 97 -14.19 -17.81 -28.52
CA VAL A 97 -15.56 -18.31 -28.28
C VAL A 97 -16.56 -17.19 -27.92
N GLY A 98 -16.15 -15.93 -27.95
CA GLY A 98 -17.03 -14.77 -27.78
C GLY A 98 -17.46 -14.48 -26.34
N LEU A 99 -16.70 -14.92 -25.33
CA LEU A 99 -17.00 -14.55 -23.94
C LEU A 99 -16.75 -13.06 -23.72
N LYS A 100 -17.59 -12.45 -22.88
CA LYS A 100 -17.39 -11.06 -22.43
C LYS A 100 -16.18 -11.02 -21.50
N ILE A 101 -15.30 -10.05 -21.74
CA ILE A 101 -14.10 -9.83 -20.92
C ILE A 101 -14.19 -8.44 -20.30
N CYS A 102 -13.91 -8.34 -19.01
CA CYS A 102 -13.75 -7.09 -18.31
C CYS A 102 -12.46 -7.07 -17.49
N HIS A 103 -11.99 -5.87 -17.16
CA HIS A 103 -10.84 -5.70 -16.30
C HIS A 103 -11.25 -5.78 -14.83
N ARG A 104 -10.34 -6.19 -13.94
CA ARG A 104 -10.54 -6.22 -12.48
C ARG A 104 -11.09 -4.90 -11.94
N SER A 105 -10.64 -3.78 -12.50
CA SER A 105 -11.09 -2.44 -12.09
C SER A 105 -12.53 -2.16 -12.51
N ASP A 106 -13.04 -2.82 -13.54
CA ASP A 106 -14.46 -2.73 -13.90
C ASP A 106 -15.33 -3.46 -12.86
N VAL A 107 -14.88 -4.62 -12.37
CA VAL A 107 -15.56 -5.36 -11.29
C VAL A 107 -15.53 -4.57 -9.98
N LEU A 108 -14.38 -4.01 -9.61
CA LEU A 108 -14.27 -3.14 -8.43
C LEU A 108 -15.18 -1.91 -8.57
N ALA A 109 -15.22 -1.28 -9.76
CA ALA A 109 -16.11 -0.15 -10.00
C ALA A 109 -17.59 -0.52 -9.85
N ALA A 110 -17.98 -1.71 -10.30
CA ALA A 110 -19.34 -2.23 -10.10
C ALA A 110 -19.64 -2.47 -8.62
N LEU A 111 -18.70 -2.97 -7.82
CA LEU A 111 -18.88 -3.14 -6.37
C LEU A 111 -19.02 -1.79 -5.66
N ILE A 112 -18.17 -0.82 -5.98
CA ILE A 112 -18.20 0.55 -5.42
C ILE A 112 -19.53 1.25 -5.75
N GLN A 113 -20.08 1.03 -6.95
CA GLN A 113 -21.34 1.66 -7.38
C GLN A 113 -22.59 1.03 -6.76
N ASN A 114 -22.55 -0.27 -6.44
CA ASN A 114 -23.72 -1.00 -5.95
C ASN A 114 -23.81 -1.06 -4.42
N GLN A 115 -22.90 -0.40 -3.71
CA GLN A 115 -22.90 -0.33 -2.24
C GLN A 115 -22.41 1.06 -1.79
N ALA A 116 -22.97 1.59 -0.70
CA ALA A 116 -22.44 2.82 -0.11
C ALA A 116 -20.95 2.63 0.20
N SER A 117 -20.12 3.51 -0.33
CA SER A 117 -18.69 3.23 -0.43
C SER A 117 -17.81 4.43 -0.08
N ILE A 118 -16.69 4.11 0.57
CA ILE A 118 -15.56 5.01 0.80
C ILE A 118 -14.43 4.53 -0.09
N ALA A 119 -13.95 5.36 -1.02
CA ALA A 119 -12.81 5.05 -1.87
C ALA A 119 -11.65 6.01 -1.58
N VAL A 120 -10.47 5.46 -1.30
CA VAL A 120 -9.28 6.22 -0.92
C VAL A 120 -8.29 6.25 -2.08
N ALA A 121 -7.93 7.46 -2.52
CA ALA A 121 -7.00 7.73 -3.60
C ALA A 121 -5.95 8.79 -3.19
N GLY A 122 -4.95 9.00 -4.04
CA GLY A 122 -3.82 9.91 -3.82
C GLY A 122 -2.48 9.19 -3.95
N SER A 123 -1.37 9.91 -4.09
CA SER A 123 -0.08 9.27 -4.41
C SER A 123 0.39 8.33 -3.30
N HIS A 124 0.37 8.78 -2.04
CA HIS A 124 0.86 8.03 -0.89
C HIS A 124 -0.21 7.84 0.20
N GLY A 125 -0.07 6.79 1.01
CA GLY A 125 -0.93 6.55 2.19
C GLY A 125 -2.29 5.90 1.90
N LYS A 126 -2.61 5.55 0.64
CA LYS A 126 -3.87 4.91 0.23
C LYS A 126 -4.16 3.62 1.00
N THR A 127 -3.23 2.67 0.95
CA THR A 127 -3.35 1.36 1.62
C THR A 127 -3.48 1.50 3.13
N THR A 128 -2.67 2.35 3.75
CA THR A 128 -2.74 2.61 5.19
C THR A 128 -4.08 3.21 5.57
N THR A 129 -4.47 4.33 4.95
CA THR A 129 -5.72 5.03 5.25
C THR A 129 -6.95 4.13 5.06
N SER A 130 -7.04 3.42 3.93
CA SER A 130 -8.14 2.49 3.66
C SER A 130 -8.17 1.30 4.64
N SER A 131 -7.01 0.77 5.06
CA SER A 131 -6.91 -0.26 6.10
C SER A 131 -7.37 0.27 7.47
N LEU A 132 -7.00 1.50 7.83
CA LEU A 132 -7.42 2.13 9.09
C LEU A 132 -8.94 2.36 9.11
N ILE A 133 -9.52 2.87 8.01
CA ILE A 133 -10.98 3.03 7.87
C ILE A 133 -11.69 1.68 8.06
N ALA A 134 -11.25 0.64 7.34
CA ALA A 134 -11.87 -0.68 7.44
C ALA A 134 -11.75 -1.27 8.86
N THR A 135 -10.61 -1.05 9.53
CA THR A 135 -10.37 -1.51 10.90
C THR A 135 -11.26 -0.77 11.90
N LEU A 136 -11.35 0.55 11.80
CA LEU A 136 -12.20 1.37 12.68
C LEU A 136 -13.67 1.00 12.53
N LEU A 137 -14.17 0.88 11.29
CA LEU A 137 -15.55 0.45 11.02
C LEU A 137 -15.83 -0.94 11.56
N ALA A 138 -14.91 -1.89 11.41
CA ALA A 138 -15.07 -3.23 11.97
C ALA A 138 -15.07 -3.23 13.51
N ALA A 139 -14.17 -2.48 14.14
CA ALA A 139 -14.06 -2.37 15.58
C ALA A 139 -15.27 -1.68 16.23
N THR A 140 -15.98 -0.85 15.47
CA THR A 140 -17.19 -0.13 15.90
C THR A 140 -18.49 -0.84 15.48
N GLY A 141 -18.42 -2.09 15.00
CA GLY A 141 -19.59 -2.91 14.71
C GLY A 141 -20.27 -2.63 13.36
N HIS A 142 -19.67 -1.82 12.50
CA HIS A 142 -20.22 -1.51 11.17
C HIS A 142 -19.91 -2.57 10.09
N ASP A 143 -19.09 -3.58 10.40
CA ASP A 143 -18.77 -4.76 9.56
C ASP A 143 -18.63 -4.47 8.05
N PRO A 144 -17.63 -3.66 7.63
CA PRO A 144 -17.53 -3.21 6.24
C PRO A 144 -17.12 -4.34 5.29
N THR A 145 -17.57 -4.26 4.04
CA THR A 145 -16.83 -4.89 2.94
C THR A 145 -15.53 -4.12 2.73
N ALA A 146 -14.41 -4.81 2.50
CA ALA A 146 -13.11 -4.17 2.28
C ALA A 146 -12.42 -4.77 1.04
N VAL A 147 -11.92 -3.91 0.15
CA VAL A 147 -11.06 -4.26 -1.00
C VAL A 147 -9.81 -3.40 -0.95
N ILE A 148 -8.72 -3.96 -0.43
CA ILE A 148 -7.51 -3.21 -0.09
C ILE A 148 -6.30 -3.82 -0.82
N GLY A 149 -5.33 -2.99 -1.20
CA GLY A 149 -4.11 -3.41 -1.90
C GLY A 149 -3.09 -4.14 -1.03
N GLY A 150 -3.32 -4.18 0.29
CA GLY A 150 -2.48 -4.86 1.28
C GLY A 150 -3.28 -5.65 2.31
N ILE A 151 -2.60 -6.50 3.07
CA ILE A 151 -3.23 -7.29 4.14
C ILE A 151 -3.65 -6.36 5.28
N VAL A 152 -4.95 -6.36 5.58
CA VAL A 152 -5.51 -5.65 6.73
C VAL A 152 -5.31 -6.52 7.98
N PRO A 153 -4.53 -6.08 8.99
CA PRO A 153 -4.21 -6.91 10.16
C PRO A 153 -5.45 -7.39 10.92
N ALA A 154 -6.49 -6.55 11.01
CA ALA A 154 -7.73 -6.89 11.68
C ALA A 154 -8.48 -8.07 11.03
N PHE A 155 -8.23 -8.34 9.75
CA PHE A 155 -8.91 -9.40 8.99
C PHE A 155 -7.97 -10.54 8.59
N GLY A 156 -6.65 -10.35 8.64
CA GLY A 156 -5.66 -11.29 8.10
C GLY A 156 -5.80 -11.49 6.58
N SER A 157 -6.46 -10.55 5.89
CA SER A 157 -6.79 -10.62 4.46
C SER A 157 -6.81 -9.21 3.87
N ASN A 158 -6.60 -9.11 2.55
CA ASN A 158 -6.73 -7.88 1.77
C ASN A 158 -8.14 -7.69 1.18
N GLY A 159 -9.00 -8.71 1.29
CA GLY A 159 -10.42 -8.68 0.92
C GLY A 159 -11.31 -9.24 2.03
N ARG A 160 -12.47 -8.62 2.27
CA ARG A 160 -13.49 -9.10 3.21
C ARG A 160 -14.88 -8.76 2.70
N SER A 161 -15.81 -9.71 2.65
CA SER A 161 -17.23 -9.43 2.41
C SER A 161 -17.98 -9.25 3.74
N GLY A 162 -17.96 -8.03 4.28
CA GLY A 162 -18.74 -7.67 5.46
C GLY A 162 -20.23 -7.53 5.15
N LYS A 163 -21.07 -7.73 6.18
CA LYS A 163 -22.53 -7.64 6.11
C LYS A 163 -23.07 -6.24 6.35
N GLY A 164 -22.21 -5.30 6.70
CA GLY A 164 -22.56 -3.92 6.95
C GLY A 164 -22.89 -3.11 5.71
N ARG A 165 -23.31 -1.86 5.94
CA ARG A 165 -23.71 -0.93 4.88
C ARG A 165 -22.53 -0.56 3.96
N LEU A 166 -21.34 -0.41 4.52
CA LEU A 166 -20.22 0.25 3.86
C LEU A 166 -19.29 -0.72 3.12
N LEU A 167 -18.79 -0.26 1.97
CA LEU A 167 -17.64 -0.81 1.27
C LEU A 167 -16.48 0.17 1.39
N VAL A 168 -15.30 -0.30 1.76
CA VAL A 168 -14.05 0.46 1.76
C VAL A 168 -13.16 -0.07 0.65
N ALA A 169 -12.75 0.81 -0.27
CA ALA A 169 -11.87 0.46 -1.37
C ALA A 169 -10.61 1.30 -1.36
N GLU A 170 -9.47 0.66 -1.56
CA GLU A 170 -8.28 1.33 -2.07
C GLU A 170 -8.45 1.58 -3.57
N ALA A 171 -8.25 2.83 -3.99
CA ALA A 171 -8.46 3.28 -5.35
C ALA A 171 -7.13 3.80 -5.91
N ASP A 172 -6.49 2.97 -6.72
CA ASP A 172 -5.15 3.20 -7.26
C ASP A 172 -5.21 3.97 -8.60
N GLU A 173 -4.34 4.96 -8.74
CA GLU A 173 -4.15 5.78 -9.93
C GLU A 173 -3.23 5.14 -10.98
N SER A 174 -2.40 4.17 -10.60
CA SER A 174 -1.29 3.65 -11.41
C SER A 174 -1.63 3.21 -12.84
N ASP A 175 -2.84 2.69 -13.06
CA ASP A 175 -3.31 2.20 -14.37
C ASP A 175 -4.44 3.07 -14.97
N GLY A 176 -4.66 4.26 -14.41
CA GLY A 176 -5.69 5.22 -14.83
C GLY A 176 -7.13 4.75 -14.54
N SER A 177 -7.32 3.62 -13.84
CA SER A 177 -8.65 3.06 -13.61
C SER A 177 -9.51 3.84 -12.63
N LEU A 178 -8.90 4.74 -11.86
CA LEU A 178 -9.54 5.62 -10.89
C LEU A 178 -10.78 6.34 -11.46
N VAL A 179 -10.73 6.75 -12.72
CA VAL A 179 -11.82 7.48 -13.42
C VAL A 179 -13.13 6.68 -13.54
N LYS A 180 -13.08 5.37 -13.30
CA LYS A 180 -14.25 4.48 -13.36
C LYS A 180 -15.09 4.53 -12.08
N PHE A 181 -14.46 4.85 -10.95
CA PHE A 181 -15.09 4.77 -9.65
C PHE A 181 -16.09 5.92 -9.41
N LYS A 182 -17.13 5.62 -8.62
CA LYS A 182 -18.16 6.58 -8.21
C LYS A 182 -18.52 6.31 -6.74
N PRO A 183 -17.62 6.62 -5.80
CA PRO A 183 -17.86 6.33 -4.39
C PRO A 183 -18.90 7.27 -3.79
N GLY A 184 -19.53 6.86 -2.69
CA GLY A 184 -20.32 7.76 -1.86
C GLY A 184 -19.46 8.85 -1.22
N LEU A 185 -18.29 8.45 -0.71
CA LEU A 185 -17.25 9.32 -0.17
C LEU A 185 -15.90 9.02 -0.85
N GLY A 186 -15.36 9.98 -1.58
CA GLY A 186 -13.98 9.95 -2.06
C GLY A 186 -13.04 10.57 -1.02
N VAL A 187 -11.87 9.96 -0.82
CA VAL A 187 -10.82 10.49 0.07
C VAL A 187 -9.54 10.73 -0.75
N LEU A 188 -8.97 11.93 -0.68
CA LEU A 188 -7.71 12.29 -1.38
C LEU A 188 -6.59 12.60 -0.38
N THR A 189 -5.61 11.70 -0.24
CA THR A 189 -4.56 11.80 0.77
C THR A 189 -3.47 12.84 0.45
N ASN A 190 -3.00 12.88 -0.79
CA ASN A 190 -2.01 13.82 -1.32
C ASN A 190 -1.88 13.62 -2.84
N VAL A 191 -1.18 14.55 -3.49
CA VAL A 191 -0.78 14.43 -4.90
C VAL A 191 0.69 14.77 -5.03
N GLU A 192 1.42 13.85 -5.60
CA GLU A 192 2.83 13.96 -5.97
C GLU A 192 3.03 13.15 -7.26
N LEU A 193 3.92 13.60 -8.15
CA LEU A 193 4.17 12.88 -9.40
C LEU A 193 4.73 11.49 -9.06
N ASP A 194 4.02 10.45 -9.48
CA ASP A 194 4.46 9.06 -9.42
C ASP A 194 3.91 8.34 -10.66
N HIS A 195 4.24 7.05 -10.81
CA HIS A 195 3.80 6.21 -11.93
C HIS A 195 4.10 6.88 -13.28
N THR A 196 5.36 7.34 -13.45
CA THR A 196 5.84 8.04 -14.65
C THR A 196 5.80 7.18 -15.92
N ASP A 197 5.52 5.89 -15.78
CA ASP A 197 5.20 4.96 -16.86
C ASP A 197 3.78 5.14 -17.41
N HIS A 198 2.87 5.73 -16.64
CA HIS A 198 1.50 6.03 -17.03
C HIS A 198 1.23 7.54 -17.17
N TYR A 199 1.75 8.34 -16.22
CA TYR A 199 1.54 9.78 -16.19
C TYR A 199 2.77 10.52 -16.75
N PRO A 200 2.63 11.31 -17.82
CA PRO A 200 3.75 12.07 -18.37
C PRO A 200 4.20 13.20 -17.43
N ASP A 201 3.27 13.76 -16.66
CA ASP A 201 3.52 14.88 -15.75
C ASP A 201 2.47 14.93 -14.62
N LEU A 202 2.69 15.85 -13.68
CA LEU A 202 1.83 16.06 -12.53
C LEU A 202 0.42 16.54 -12.93
N GLU A 203 0.30 17.34 -13.99
CA GLU A 203 -0.99 17.85 -14.47
C GLU A 203 -1.90 16.72 -14.99
N ALA A 204 -1.33 15.72 -15.67
CA ALA A 204 -2.07 14.54 -16.10
C ALA A 204 -2.62 13.74 -14.90
N LEU A 205 -1.82 13.58 -13.84
CA LEU A 205 -2.25 12.94 -12.60
C LEU A 205 -3.37 13.74 -11.90
N ILE A 206 -3.20 15.06 -11.75
CA ILE A 206 -4.23 15.96 -11.22
C ILE A 206 -5.52 15.82 -12.04
N GLY A 207 -5.42 15.74 -13.36
CA GLY A 207 -6.55 15.53 -14.27
C GLY A 207 -7.32 14.23 -13.97
N THR A 208 -6.64 13.12 -13.74
CA THR A 208 -7.30 11.85 -13.35
C THR A 208 -7.96 11.96 -11.98
N LEU A 209 -7.27 12.54 -10.99
CA LEU A 209 -7.83 12.71 -9.65
C LEU A 209 -9.04 13.66 -9.64
N ARG A 210 -9.05 14.73 -10.46
CA ARG A 210 -10.21 15.62 -10.65
C ARG A 210 -11.42 14.87 -11.19
N ARG A 211 -11.22 13.93 -12.13
CA ARG A 211 -12.32 13.09 -12.64
C ARG A 211 -12.87 12.16 -11.56
N PHE A 212 -12.02 11.62 -10.70
CA PHE A 212 -12.45 10.83 -9.54
C PHE A 212 -13.22 11.68 -8.53
N ALA A 213 -12.70 12.86 -8.18
CA ALA A 213 -13.33 13.82 -7.28
C ALA A 213 -14.74 14.22 -7.78
N GLY A 214 -14.86 14.62 -9.05
CA GLY A 214 -16.15 15.01 -9.64
C GLY A 214 -17.17 13.88 -9.82
N ARG A 215 -16.76 12.62 -9.58
CA ARG A 215 -17.63 11.43 -9.60
C ARG A 215 -17.95 10.90 -8.21
N SER A 216 -17.32 11.45 -7.18
CA SER A 216 -17.58 11.11 -5.79
C SER A 216 -18.82 11.88 -5.30
N GLY A 217 -19.66 11.24 -4.49
CA GLY A 217 -20.85 11.89 -3.93
C GLY A 217 -20.49 13.03 -2.96
N ARG A 218 -19.46 12.79 -2.15
CA ARG A 218 -18.76 13.78 -1.31
C ARG A 218 -17.26 13.55 -1.43
N LEU A 219 -16.47 14.59 -1.21
CA LEU A 219 -15.02 14.56 -1.20
C LEU A 219 -14.49 15.03 0.15
N LEU A 220 -13.63 14.21 0.73
CA LEU A 220 -12.78 14.54 1.85
C LEU A 220 -11.35 14.67 1.32
N ALA A 221 -10.67 15.79 1.54
CA ALA A 221 -9.31 16.04 1.02
C ALA A 221 -8.33 16.53 2.10
N ASN A 222 -7.05 16.17 1.94
CA ASN A 222 -6.00 16.59 2.85
C ASN A 222 -5.65 18.06 2.62
N HIS A 223 -5.96 18.90 3.59
CA HIS A 223 -5.64 20.32 3.55
C HIS A 223 -4.14 20.55 3.59
N ASP A 224 -3.32 19.67 4.18
CA ASP A 224 -1.88 19.92 4.27
C ASP A 224 -1.17 19.78 2.91
N CYS A 225 -1.81 19.16 1.92
CA CYS A 225 -1.30 19.07 0.55
C CYS A 225 -1.67 20.31 -0.26
N ALA A 226 -0.67 21.12 -0.64
CA ALA A 226 -0.88 22.34 -1.42
C ALA A 226 -1.61 22.10 -2.74
N ILE A 227 -1.21 21.06 -3.49
CA ILE A 227 -1.85 20.70 -4.77
C ILE A 227 -3.34 20.36 -4.56
N LEU A 228 -3.70 19.66 -3.49
CA LEU A 228 -5.11 19.39 -3.21
C LEU A 228 -5.87 20.68 -2.92
N ARG A 229 -5.34 21.56 -2.05
CA ARG A 229 -5.95 22.86 -1.75
C ARG A 229 -6.16 23.74 -2.99
N GLU A 230 -5.20 23.75 -3.89
CA GLU A 230 -5.20 24.63 -5.06
C GLU A 230 -6.07 24.09 -6.22
N HIS A 231 -6.17 22.76 -6.37
CA HIS A 231 -6.77 22.14 -7.55
C HIS A 231 -8.13 21.47 -7.33
N PHE A 232 -8.59 21.34 -6.09
CA PHE A 232 -9.81 20.59 -5.74
C PHE A 232 -10.75 21.39 -4.85
N ASP A 233 -12.04 21.31 -5.16
CA ASP A 233 -13.12 21.85 -4.33
C ASP A 233 -13.74 20.71 -3.51
N ALA A 234 -13.16 20.44 -2.34
CA ALA A 234 -13.64 19.38 -1.45
C ALA A 234 -14.68 19.92 -0.46
N GLN A 235 -15.75 19.15 -0.23
CA GLN A 235 -16.78 19.50 0.75
C GLN A 235 -16.29 19.40 2.19
N HIS A 236 -15.28 18.56 2.43
CA HIS A 236 -14.65 18.41 3.74
C HIS A 236 -13.14 18.36 3.63
N TRP A 237 -12.47 18.96 4.61
CA TRP A 237 -11.03 18.99 4.71
C TRP A 237 -10.54 18.38 6.01
N TRP A 238 -9.36 17.75 5.96
CA TRP A 238 -8.64 17.40 7.18
C TRP A 238 -7.22 17.95 7.23
N SER A 239 -6.68 18.15 8.43
CA SER A 239 -5.32 18.63 8.64
C SER A 239 -4.70 18.06 9.91
N ILE A 240 -3.38 17.96 9.93
CA ILE A 240 -2.59 17.74 11.14
C ILE A 240 -1.76 18.97 11.55
N THR A 241 -1.91 20.08 10.81
CA THR A 241 -1.11 21.30 11.00
C THR A 241 -1.93 22.51 11.43
N THR A 242 -3.22 22.57 11.11
CA THR A 242 -4.11 23.68 11.47
C THR A 242 -5.51 23.18 11.83
N THR A 243 -6.17 23.89 12.73
CA THR A 243 -7.58 23.68 13.11
C THR A 243 -8.49 24.78 12.55
N GLU A 244 -7.92 25.86 12.02
CA GLU A 244 -8.66 27.03 11.56
C GLU A 244 -9.32 26.75 10.20
N GLY A 245 -10.64 26.86 10.14
CA GLY A 245 -11.39 26.65 8.89
C GLY A 245 -11.39 25.22 8.37
N ILE A 246 -11.01 24.23 9.20
CA ILE A 246 -10.93 22.82 8.83
C ILE A 246 -12.03 22.01 9.51
N ASP A 247 -12.68 21.11 8.76
CA ASP A 247 -13.73 20.23 9.29
C ASP A 247 -13.20 19.25 10.33
N PHE A 248 -12.04 18.63 10.08
CA PHE A 248 -11.42 17.64 10.97
C PHE A 248 -9.93 17.91 11.13
N ALA A 249 -9.43 17.95 12.36
CA ALA A 249 -7.98 18.06 12.56
C ALA A 249 -7.49 17.18 13.70
N ALA A 250 -6.20 16.85 13.69
CA ALA A 250 -5.55 16.40 14.91
C ALA A 250 -4.16 17.02 15.06
N VAL A 251 -3.98 17.79 16.13
CA VAL A 251 -2.70 18.44 16.43
C VAL A 251 -1.94 17.55 17.41
N ALA A 252 -0.72 17.16 17.04
CA ALA A 252 0.12 16.32 17.89
C ALA A 252 0.47 17.06 19.19
N LEU A 253 0.17 16.42 20.32
CA LEU A 253 0.59 16.86 21.65
C LEU A 253 1.93 16.25 22.03
N GLU A 254 2.16 15.01 21.60
CA GLU A 254 3.37 14.26 21.87
C GLU A 254 3.63 13.27 20.72
N GLU A 255 4.82 13.33 20.13
CA GLU A 255 5.28 12.40 19.10
C GLU A 255 6.39 11.54 19.68
N ARG A 256 6.21 10.22 19.67
CA ARG A 256 7.17 9.25 20.19
C ARG A 256 7.42 8.16 19.17
N GLY A 257 8.50 7.42 19.37
CA GLY A 257 8.85 6.27 18.55
C GLY A 257 7.89 5.10 18.68
N ASP A 258 7.00 5.07 19.69
CA ASP A 258 5.96 4.07 19.91
C ASP A 258 4.55 4.54 19.56
N GLY A 259 4.38 5.78 19.10
CA GLY A 259 3.08 6.32 18.73
C GLY A 259 2.97 7.83 18.89
N THR A 260 1.77 8.34 18.61
CA THR A 260 1.46 9.77 18.67
C THR A 260 0.22 10.01 19.52
N THR A 261 0.33 10.92 20.48
CA THR A 261 -0.83 11.45 21.19
C THR A 261 -1.23 12.77 20.55
N ALA A 262 -2.48 12.91 20.15
CA ALA A 262 -2.99 14.11 19.48
C ALA A 262 -4.34 14.55 20.05
N GLU A 263 -4.61 15.85 20.02
CA GLU A 263 -5.95 16.39 20.27
C GLU A 263 -6.69 16.45 18.95
N PHE A 264 -7.87 15.82 18.89
CA PHE A 264 -8.73 15.76 17.72
C PHE A 264 -9.78 16.88 17.77
N TYR A 265 -10.01 17.51 16.63
CA TYR A 265 -10.89 18.66 16.47
C TYR A 265 -11.93 18.39 15.39
N GLU A 266 -13.15 18.90 15.60
CA GLU A 266 -14.21 19.00 14.60
C GLU A 266 -14.61 20.47 14.47
N GLN A 267 -14.59 21.02 13.25
CA GLN A 267 -14.93 22.42 12.96
C GLN A 267 -14.16 23.43 13.85
N GLY A 268 -12.87 23.17 14.04
CA GLY A 268 -11.98 23.97 14.89
C GLY A 268 -12.20 23.83 16.40
N GLN A 269 -13.14 23.01 16.86
CA GLN A 269 -13.40 22.77 18.29
C GLN A 269 -12.79 21.45 18.77
N PRO A 270 -12.12 21.40 19.92
CA PRO A 270 -11.55 20.16 20.45
C PRO A 270 -12.66 19.19 20.86
N VAL A 271 -12.57 17.95 20.36
CA VAL A 271 -13.54 16.88 20.62
C VAL A 271 -13.00 15.88 21.64
N GLY A 272 -11.70 15.61 21.59
CA GLY A 272 -11.04 14.72 22.56
C GLY A 272 -9.68 14.25 22.07
N ARG A 273 -8.99 13.47 22.92
CA ARG A 273 -7.64 13.00 22.63
C ARG A 273 -7.65 11.63 21.97
N ILE A 274 -6.76 11.42 21.02
CA ILE A 274 -6.47 10.11 20.42
C ILE A 274 -5.03 9.68 20.76
N CYS A 275 -4.85 8.38 21.03
CA CYS A 275 -3.55 7.76 21.27
C CYS A 275 -3.29 6.76 20.15
N LEU A 276 -2.61 7.20 19.10
CA LEU A 276 -2.33 6.40 17.92
C LEU A 276 -1.07 5.55 18.16
N PRO A 277 -1.14 4.21 18.14
CA PRO A 277 0.02 3.32 18.31
C PRO A 277 0.89 3.21 17.04
N LEU A 278 0.86 4.23 16.17
CA LEU A 278 1.62 4.31 14.94
C LEU A 278 2.48 5.58 14.98
N PRO A 279 3.81 5.48 14.96
CA PRO A 279 4.68 6.64 15.01
C PRO A 279 4.69 7.39 13.67
N GLY A 280 5.05 8.66 13.72
CA GLY A 280 5.24 9.52 12.55
C GLY A 280 4.00 10.31 12.11
N ARG A 281 4.23 11.55 11.67
CA ARG A 281 3.18 12.48 11.20
C ARG A 281 2.36 11.97 10.03
N HIS A 282 2.98 11.24 9.10
CA HIS A 282 2.26 10.64 7.98
C HIS A 282 1.20 9.64 8.45
N ASN A 283 1.48 8.84 9.49
CA ASN A 283 0.52 7.94 10.09
C ASN A 283 -0.56 8.68 10.88
N LEU A 284 -0.20 9.78 11.57
CA LEU A 284 -1.20 10.67 12.15
C LEU A 284 -2.16 11.21 11.08
N SER A 285 -1.64 11.72 9.96
CA SER A 285 -2.47 12.22 8.84
C SER A 285 -3.38 11.14 8.27
N ASN A 286 -2.86 9.93 8.02
CA ASN A 286 -3.66 8.78 7.58
C ASN A 286 -4.76 8.43 8.60
N ALA A 287 -4.46 8.49 9.90
CA ALA A 287 -5.41 8.21 10.96
C ALA A 287 -6.50 9.29 11.07
N VAL A 288 -6.14 10.58 10.91
CA VAL A 288 -7.12 11.67 10.88
C VAL A 288 -8.04 11.54 9.67
N ALA A 289 -7.50 11.23 8.48
CA ALA A 289 -8.30 10.95 7.29
C ALA A 289 -9.29 9.79 7.55
N ALA A 290 -8.83 8.73 8.22
CA ALA A 290 -9.66 7.57 8.55
C ALA A 290 -10.76 7.90 9.57
N LEU A 291 -10.41 8.64 10.63
CA LEU A 291 -11.37 9.11 11.63
C LEU A 291 -12.41 10.02 11.00
N ALA A 292 -12.00 11.02 10.23
CA ALA A 292 -12.86 11.94 9.51
C ALA A 292 -13.84 11.19 8.58
N ALA A 293 -13.35 10.22 7.80
CA ALA A 293 -14.19 9.40 6.94
C ALA A 293 -15.25 8.60 7.73
N CYS A 294 -14.87 8.01 8.87
CA CYS A 294 -15.82 7.31 9.74
C CYS A 294 -16.85 8.26 10.38
N ARG A 295 -16.40 9.45 10.83
CA ARG A 295 -17.29 10.49 11.39
C ARG A 295 -18.30 10.96 10.36
N LEU A 296 -17.89 11.18 9.10
CA LEU A 296 -18.76 11.55 7.98
C LEU A 296 -19.78 10.47 7.59
N GLU A 297 -19.55 9.23 7.98
CA GLU A 297 -20.48 8.09 7.81
C GLU A 297 -21.28 7.77 9.09
N GLY A 298 -21.17 8.62 10.12
CA GLY A 298 -22.02 8.61 11.30
C GLY A 298 -21.50 7.84 12.52
N VAL A 299 -20.26 7.33 12.50
CA VAL A 299 -19.68 6.61 13.65
C VAL A 299 -19.35 7.59 14.77
N ALA A 300 -19.73 7.31 16.02
CA ALA A 300 -19.50 8.25 17.13
C ALA A 300 -18.01 8.36 17.49
N PHE A 301 -17.53 9.59 17.80
CA PHE A 301 -16.12 9.80 18.16
C PHE A 301 -15.69 8.95 19.36
N ALA A 302 -16.54 8.80 20.39
CA ALA A 302 -16.22 7.98 21.57
C ALA A 302 -16.01 6.48 21.25
N GLU A 303 -16.61 5.97 20.17
CA GLU A 303 -16.38 4.60 19.69
C GLU A 303 -15.05 4.52 18.93
N LEU A 304 -14.81 5.49 18.05
CA LEU A 304 -13.56 5.61 17.30
C LEU A 304 -12.35 5.79 18.21
N GLN A 305 -12.46 6.66 19.22
CA GLN A 305 -11.40 6.93 20.21
C GLN A 305 -10.93 5.65 20.89
N ARG A 306 -11.86 4.76 21.27
CA ARG A 306 -11.54 3.45 21.85
C ARG A 306 -10.90 2.52 20.82
N ALA A 307 -11.37 2.55 19.57
CA ALA A 307 -10.86 1.70 18.50
C ALA A 307 -9.45 2.08 18.01
N VAL A 308 -9.05 3.36 18.11
CA VAL A 308 -7.74 3.87 17.65
C VAL A 308 -6.57 3.13 18.32
N ALA A 309 -6.70 2.76 19.60
CA ALA A 309 -5.65 2.05 20.33
C ALA A 309 -5.32 0.66 19.76
N GLY A 310 -6.24 0.06 18.99
CA GLY A 310 -6.05 -1.25 18.35
C GLY A 310 -5.50 -1.19 16.92
N LEU A 311 -5.22 0.01 16.40
CA LEU A 311 -4.73 0.17 15.03
C LEU A 311 -3.32 -0.44 14.87
N LYS A 312 -3.09 -1.02 13.70
CA LYS A 312 -1.81 -1.63 13.30
C LYS A 312 -1.49 -1.24 11.87
N PRO A 313 -0.21 -1.10 11.49
CA PRO A 313 0.13 -0.83 10.10
C PRO A 313 -0.22 -2.04 9.23
N PRO A 314 -0.60 -1.84 7.95
CA PRO A 314 -0.78 -2.95 7.03
C PRO A 314 0.56 -3.65 6.75
N GLY A 315 0.52 -4.91 6.28
CA GLY A 315 1.74 -5.66 5.98
C GLY A 315 2.66 -4.96 4.98
N ARG A 316 3.99 -5.15 5.11
CA ARG A 316 5.06 -4.48 4.34
C ARG A 316 5.14 -2.95 4.49
N ARG A 317 4.46 -2.37 5.49
CA ARG A 317 4.66 -0.99 5.93
C ARG A 317 5.31 -1.03 7.31
N PHE A 318 6.62 -0.87 7.33
CA PHE A 318 7.49 -1.04 8.49
C PHE A 318 7.34 -2.41 9.15
N ASP A 319 7.45 -3.46 8.32
CA ASP A 319 7.25 -4.85 8.71
C ASP A 319 8.48 -5.42 9.42
N PHE A 320 8.32 -5.75 10.71
CA PHE A 320 9.39 -6.32 11.51
C PHE A 320 9.65 -7.78 11.13
N ARG A 321 10.85 -8.06 10.61
CA ARG A 321 11.25 -9.39 10.14
C ARG A 321 11.82 -10.26 11.24
N GLY A 322 12.56 -9.65 12.17
CA GLY A 322 13.16 -10.36 13.30
C GLY A 322 14.41 -9.67 13.83
N ILE A 323 15.09 -10.36 14.75
CA ILE A 323 16.38 -9.94 15.30
C ILE A 323 17.46 -10.84 14.71
N TRP A 324 18.43 -10.26 14.00
CA TRP A 324 19.58 -10.97 13.47
C TRP A 324 20.85 -10.52 14.19
N ASN A 325 21.49 -11.43 14.94
CA ASN A 325 22.70 -11.13 15.73
C ASN A 325 22.57 -9.83 16.56
N GLY A 326 21.43 -9.65 17.25
CA GLY A 326 21.15 -8.47 18.07
C GLY A 326 20.72 -7.20 17.31
N ARG A 327 20.65 -7.23 15.97
CA ARG A 327 20.16 -6.12 15.12
C ARG A 327 18.69 -6.32 14.78
N LEU A 328 17.90 -5.27 14.85
CA LEU A 328 16.52 -5.27 14.39
C LEU A 328 16.51 -5.20 12.86
N VAL A 329 15.77 -6.08 12.20
CA VAL A 329 15.59 -6.03 10.73
C VAL A 329 14.14 -5.71 10.40
N VAL A 330 13.93 -4.64 9.63
CA VAL A 330 12.62 -4.15 9.19
C VAL A 330 12.60 -4.00 7.67
N ASP A 331 11.49 -4.43 7.05
CA ASP A 331 11.20 -4.26 5.62
C ASP A 331 10.13 -3.20 5.40
N ASP A 332 10.33 -2.27 4.46
CA ASP A 332 9.35 -1.28 4.05
C ASP A 332 9.28 -1.14 2.52
N TYR A 333 8.05 -1.01 2.01
CA TYR A 333 7.79 -0.84 0.58
C TYR A 333 8.15 0.56 0.03
N ALA A 334 8.62 1.49 0.85
CA ALA A 334 8.96 2.86 0.46
C ALA A 334 9.91 2.89 -0.74
N HIS A 335 9.45 3.53 -1.81
CA HIS A 335 10.18 3.61 -3.08
C HIS A 335 10.04 4.97 -3.77
N HIS A 336 9.30 5.91 -3.17
CA HIS A 336 9.24 7.32 -3.54
C HIS A 336 10.01 8.16 -2.50
N PRO A 337 10.69 9.28 -2.85
CA PRO A 337 11.42 10.10 -1.87
C PRO A 337 10.62 10.47 -0.62
N SER A 338 9.36 10.88 -0.78
CA SER A 338 8.48 11.25 0.33
C SER A 338 8.19 10.06 1.27
N GLU A 339 8.06 8.85 0.72
CA GLU A 339 7.88 7.62 1.51
C GLU A 339 9.18 7.25 2.25
N VAL A 340 10.32 7.35 1.58
CA VAL A 340 11.64 7.09 2.19
C VAL A 340 11.88 8.07 3.35
N ALA A 341 11.65 9.37 3.13
CA ALA A 341 11.80 10.39 4.16
C ALA A 341 10.88 10.14 5.36
N ALA A 342 9.61 9.79 5.10
CA ALA A 342 8.63 9.48 6.14
C ALA A 342 9.03 8.25 6.97
N THR A 343 9.54 7.20 6.32
CA THR A 343 9.98 5.96 6.95
C THR A 343 11.24 6.17 7.80
N LEU A 344 12.22 6.89 7.26
CA LEU A 344 13.44 7.24 8.00
C LEU A 344 13.14 8.17 9.17
N GLY A 345 12.26 9.16 9.01
CA GLY A 345 11.83 10.03 10.11
C GLY A 345 11.17 9.25 11.24
N MET A 346 10.37 8.23 10.92
CA MET A 346 9.78 7.34 11.90
C MET A 346 10.83 6.50 12.64
N ALA A 347 11.79 5.93 11.91
CA ALA A 347 12.90 5.19 12.50
C ALA A 347 13.79 6.07 13.39
N GLN A 348 14.03 7.33 13.01
CA GLN A 348 14.75 8.31 13.82
C GLN A 348 13.97 8.69 15.08
N LEU A 349 12.64 8.82 15.01
CA LEU A 349 11.81 9.01 16.21
C LEU A 349 11.98 7.84 17.19
N MET A 350 12.12 6.60 16.70
CA MET A 350 12.38 5.44 17.55
C MET A 350 13.72 5.54 18.27
N VAL A 351 14.77 5.90 17.52
CA VAL A 351 16.11 6.09 18.08
C VAL A 351 16.15 7.25 19.08
N GLY A 352 15.64 8.42 18.67
CA GLY A 352 15.75 9.66 19.45
C GLY A 352 14.83 9.74 20.66
N SER A 353 13.63 9.14 20.61
CA SER A 353 12.69 9.17 21.75
C SER A 353 12.99 8.09 22.80
N GLY A 354 13.85 7.11 22.49
CA GLY A 354 14.09 5.97 23.37
C GLY A 354 12.88 5.03 23.50
N ARG A 355 11.94 5.07 22.55
CA ARG A 355 10.73 4.22 22.52
C ARG A 355 10.54 3.61 21.15
N SER A 356 9.98 2.41 21.09
CA SER A 356 9.72 1.73 19.82
C SER A 356 8.59 0.71 19.98
N PRO A 357 7.78 0.45 18.92
CA PRO A 357 6.89 -0.70 18.88
C PRO A 357 7.65 -2.01 18.62
N LEU A 358 8.94 -1.95 18.27
CA LEU A 358 9.79 -3.12 18.06
C LEU A 358 10.17 -3.77 19.40
N PRO A 359 10.61 -5.05 19.42
CA PRO A 359 10.94 -5.75 20.66
C PRO A 359 12.05 -5.12 21.50
N GLN A 360 12.90 -4.30 20.89
CA GLN A 360 13.96 -3.52 21.54
C GLN A 360 14.03 -2.12 20.93
N VAL A 361 14.45 -1.15 21.73
CA VAL A 361 14.64 0.24 21.28
C VAL A 361 15.92 0.32 20.44
N PRO A 362 15.84 0.75 19.16
CA PRO A 362 17.01 0.88 18.33
C PRO A 362 17.90 2.03 18.80
N ARG A 363 19.22 1.85 18.69
CA ARG A 363 20.22 2.87 19.07
C ARG A 363 20.72 3.69 17.90
N ARG A 364 20.70 3.12 16.71
CA ARG A 364 21.25 3.70 15.48
C ARG A 364 20.52 3.12 14.28
N LEU A 365 20.39 3.94 13.23
CA LEU A 365 19.66 3.61 12.01
C LEU A 365 20.62 3.33 10.86
N VAL A 366 20.58 2.11 10.34
CA VAL A 366 21.26 1.67 9.12
C VAL A 366 20.21 1.54 8.03
N ALA A 367 20.19 2.49 7.10
CA ALA A 367 19.27 2.50 5.98
C ALA A 367 19.83 1.65 4.84
N VAL A 368 19.05 0.69 4.37
CA VAL A 368 19.34 -0.10 3.17
C VAL A 368 18.30 0.26 2.13
N PHE A 369 18.71 0.85 1.01
CA PHE A 369 17.79 1.33 -0.02
C PHE A 369 18.07 0.66 -1.36
N GLN A 370 17.03 0.14 -2.00
CA GLN A 370 17.09 -0.33 -3.39
C GLN A 370 16.30 0.62 -4.30
N PRO A 371 16.99 1.39 -5.17
CA PRO A 371 16.31 2.17 -6.19
C PRO A 371 15.51 1.26 -7.12
N HIS A 372 14.28 1.65 -7.43
CA HIS A 372 13.36 0.87 -8.27
C HIS A 372 13.03 1.65 -9.53
N ARG A 373 13.33 1.07 -10.71
CA ARG A 373 13.28 1.66 -12.06
C ARG A 373 14.35 2.72 -12.33
N TYR A 374 14.86 2.75 -13.56
CA TYR A 374 15.83 3.77 -14.00
C TYR A 374 15.13 5.12 -14.16
N SER A 375 13.95 5.13 -14.78
CA SER A 375 13.15 6.34 -15.01
C SER A 375 12.87 7.12 -13.71
N ARG A 376 12.37 6.42 -12.68
CA ARG A 376 12.09 6.99 -11.36
C ARG A 376 13.35 7.48 -10.67
N THR A 377 14.43 6.70 -10.71
CA THR A 377 15.71 7.10 -10.12
C THR A 377 16.23 8.37 -10.78
N ALA A 378 16.16 8.47 -12.12
CA ALA A 378 16.55 9.67 -12.86
C ALA A 378 15.73 10.90 -12.45
N GLN A 379 14.40 10.75 -12.40
CA GLN A 379 13.45 11.80 -12.08
C GLN A 379 13.64 12.37 -10.67
N PHE A 380 13.93 11.50 -9.70
CA PHE A 380 13.88 11.84 -8.28
C PHE A 380 15.21 11.70 -7.55
N LEU A 381 16.33 11.60 -8.27
CA LEU A 381 17.66 11.45 -7.68
C LEU A 381 17.96 12.48 -6.59
N PRO A 382 17.69 13.80 -6.76
CA PRO A 382 17.90 14.78 -5.69
C PRO A 382 17.00 14.52 -4.47
N GLY A 383 15.75 14.14 -4.69
CA GLY A 383 14.80 13.85 -3.62
C GLY A 383 15.19 12.61 -2.81
N PHE A 384 15.63 11.53 -3.47
CA PHE A 384 16.16 10.36 -2.77
C PHE A 384 17.42 10.69 -1.99
N ALA A 385 18.33 11.48 -2.58
CA ALA A 385 19.56 11.88 -1.93
C ALA A 385 19.28 12.65 -0.64
N GLU A 386 18.35 13.63 -0.67
CA GLU A 386 17.96 14.39 0.51
C GLU A 386 17.26 13.50 1.57
N ALA A 387 16.33 12.64 1.15
CA ALA A 387 15.61 11.75 2.07
C ALA A 387 16.55 10.80 2.83
N LEU A 388 17.52 10.21 2.14
CA LEU A 388 18.46 9.21 2.70
C LEU A 388 19.45 9.79 3.71
N ARG A 389 19.62 11.11 3.77
CA ARG A 389 20.49 11.78 4.77
C ARG A 389 20.01 11.59 6.20
N ASN A 390 18.74 11.25 6.39
CA ASN A 390 18.16 11.06 7.71
C ASN A 390 18.50 9.69 8.34
N ALA A 391 19.60 9.06 7.94
CA ALA A 391 20.13 7.81 8.48
C ALA A 391 21.53 8.03 9.08
N HIS A 392 22.01 7.08 9.89
CA HIS A 392 23.38 7.13 10.41
C HIS A 392 24.38 6.44 9.46
N THR A 393 23.88 5.54 8.61
CA THR A 393 24.65 4.84 7.59
C THR A 393 23.68 4.47 6.47
N VAL A 394 24.11 4.60 5.21
CA VAL A 394 23.32 4.27 4.03
C VAL A 394 24.03 3.18 3.22
N LEU A 395 23.32 2.12 2.89
CA LEU A 395 23.75 1.11 1.93
C LEU A 395 22.78 1.11 0.76
N ILE A 396 23.32 1.18 -0.45
CA ILE A 396 22.52 1.22 -1.67
C ILE A 396 22.70 -0.11 -2.40
N ALA A 397 21.59 -0.83 -2.56
CA ALA A 397 21.53 -2.06 -3.32
C ALA A 397 21.63 -1.79 -4.83
N PRO A 398 21.91 -2.82 -5.65
CA PRO A 398 21.79 -2.70 -7.10
C PRO A 398 20.39 -2.24 -7.51
N LEU A 399 20.32 -1.27 -8.42
CA LEU A 399 19.08 -0.72 -8.94
C LEU A 399 18.23 -1.83 -9.57
N TYR A 400 16.99 -1.95 -9.10
CA TYR A 400 16.04 -2.92 -9.62
C TYR A 400 15.36 -2.38 -10.87
N ALA A 401 15.76 -2.87 -12.05
CA ALA A 401 15.36 -2.30 -13.34
C ALA A 401 13.85 -2.42 -13.64
N ALA A 402 13.17 -3.42 -13.08
CA ALA A 402 11.76 -3.72 -13.37
C ALA A 402 11.43 -3.80 -14.89
N GLY A 403 12.39 -4.27 -15.69
CA GLY A 403 12.26 -4.41 -17.15
C GLY A 403 12.67 -3.19 -17.97
N GLU A 404 13.11 -2.09 -17.34
CA GLU A 404 13.60 -0.91 -18.06
C GLU A 404 15.03 -1.09 -18.59
N ALA A 405 15.31 -0.46 -19.73
CA ALA A 405 16.67 -0.33 -20.22
C ALA A 405 17.46 0.66 -19.33
N PRO A 406 18.76 0.45 -19.12
CA PRO A 406 19.60 1.40 -18.40
C PRO A 406 19.54 2.82 -19.01
N ILE A 407 19.53 3.83 -18.14
CA ILE A 407 19.61 5.25 -18.53
C ILE A 407 21.01 5.76 -18.18
N ASP A 408 21.65 6.46 -19.12
CA ASP A 408 23.01 6.97 -18.92
C ASP A 408 23.08 7.94 -17.73
N GLY A 409 24.13 7.82 -16.91
CA GLY A 409 24.30 8.58 -15.67
C GLY A 409 23.36 8.18 -14.50
N VAL A 410 22.47 7.21 -14.67
CA VAL A 410 21.52 6.78 -13.63
C VAL A 410 21.92 5.42 -13.07
N SER A 411 22.37 5.39 -11.82
CA SER A 411 22.79 4.17 -11.15
C SER A 411 22.73 4.31 -9.63
N SER A 412 22.85 3.18 -8.91
CA SER A 412 23.06 3.17 -7.45
C SER A 412 24.30 3.97 -7.04
N GLN A 413 25.34 4.00 -7.88
CA GLN A 413 26.55 4.78 -7.67
C GLN A 413 26.28 6.29 -7.81
N ALA A 414 25.53 6.71 -8.83
CA ALA A 414 25.15 8.11 -9.01
C ALA A 414 24.32 8.63 -7.82
N LEU A 415 23.42 7.80 -7.29
CA LEU A 415 22.68 8.13 -6.07
C LEU A 415 23.62 8.26 -4.85
N ALA A 416 24.59 7.36 -4.70
CA ALA A 416 25.58 7.45 -3.63
C ALA A 416 26.40 8.75 -3.70
N GLU A 417 26.82 9.14 -4.89
CA GLU A 417 27.54 10.39 -5.13
C GLU A 417 26.69 11.61 -4.81
N ALA A 418 25.41 11.61 -5.18
CA ALA A 418 24.48 12.67 -4.84
C ALA A 418 24.29 12.82 -3.32
N ILE A 419 24.18 11.70 -2.58
CA ILE A 419 24.12 11.72 -1.12
C ILE A 419 25.42 12.30 -0.53
N ARG A 420 26.58 11.81 -0.97
CA ARG A 420 27.89 12.29 -0.49
C ARG A 420 28.13 13.77 -0.81
N ALA A 421 27.56 14.28 -1.90
CA ALA A 421 27.63 15.70 -2.23
C ALA A 421 26.82 16.56 -1.24
N LEU A 422 25.70 16.05 -0.73
CA LEU A 422 24.88 16.75 0.28
C LEU A 422 25.43 16.58 1.70
N ASP A 423 26.03 15.42 2.01
CA ASP A 423 26.66 15.14 3.29
C ASP A 423 27.91 14.25 3.10
N PRO A 424 29.10 14.87 3.00
CA PRO A 424 30.37 14.14 2.85
C PRO A 424 30.75 13.28 4.06
N THR A 425 30.10 13.50 5.21
CA THR A 425 30.42 12.79 6.47
C THR A 425 29.58 11.53 6.67
N LEU A 426 28.46 11.42 5.96
CA LEU A 426 27.56 10.27 6.04
C LEU A 426 28.24 9.02 5.41
N PRO A 427 28.37 7.91 6.15
CA PRO A 427 28.86 6.66 5.58
C PRO A 427 27.87 6.12 4.53
N VAL A 428 28.30 6.10 3.27
CA VAL A 428 27.51 5.59 2.13
C VAL A 428 28.27 4.45 1.45
N MET A 429 27.64 3.29 1.35
CA MET A 429 28.15 2.09 0.66
C MET A 429 27.24 1.72 -0.51
N VAL A 430 27.83 1.13 -1.55
CA VAL A 430 27.10 0.62 -2.72
C VAL A 430 27.47 -0.84 -2.90
N ALA A 431 26.48 -1.70 -3.01
CA ALA A 431 26.68 -3.12 -3.27
C ALA A 431 26.49 -3.44 -4.76
N SER A 432 27.31 -4.33 -5.30
CA SER A 432 27.19 -4.84 -6.67
C SER A 432 26.17 -5.98 -6.80
N SER A 433 25.84 -6.65 -5.69
CA SER A 433 24.85 -7.73 -5.61
C SER A 433 24.11 -7.70 -4.27
N LEU A 434 22.99 -8.42 -4.17
CA LEU A 434 22.26 -8.56 -2.89
C LEU A 434 23.00 -9.43 -1.86
N ASP A 435 23.87 -10.34 -2.32
CA ASP A 435 24.74 -11.12 -1.44
C ASP A 435 25.84 -10.24 -0.85
N GLU A 436 26.48 -9.42 -1.68
CA GLU A 436 27.43 -8.41 -1.19
C GLU A 436 26.74 -7.42 -0.25
N LEU A 437 25.51 -7.00 -0.56
CA LEU A 437 24.73 -6.13 0.31
C LEU A 437 24.57 -6.73 1.71
N ALA A 438 24.20 -8.02 1.81
CA ALA A 438 24.07 -8.70 3.09
C ALA A 438 25.41 -8.72 3.87
N VAL A 439 26.52 -8.98 3.18
CA VAL A 439 27.88 -8.94 3.78
C VAL A 439 28.23 -7.52 4.25
N GLN A 440 27.95 -6.49 3.46
CA GLN A 440 28.21 -5.09 3.84
C GLN A 440 27.36 -4.67 5.05
N VAL A 441 26.06 -5.04 5.06
CA VAL A 441 25.18 -4.82 6.22
C VAL A 441 25.75 -5.49 7.46
N ALA A 442 26.19 -6.75 7.35
CA ALA A 442 26.80 -7.49 8.45
C ALA A 442 28.05 -6.81 9.00
N GLY A 443 28.91 -6.27 8.12
CA GLY A 443 30.17 -5.62 8.48
C GLY A 443 30.00 -4.22 9.07
N CYS A 444 28.99 -3.44 8.67
CA CYS A 444 28.83 -2.05 9.10
C CYS A 444 27.83 -1.84 10.26
N SER A 445 26.91 -2.78 10.44
CA SER A 445 25.93 -2.72 11.53
C SER A 445 26.44 -3.41 12.79
N VAL A 446 25.93 -3.02 13.95
CA VAL A 446 26.28 -3.58 15.27
C VAL A 446 25.02 -3.92 16.08
N GLU A 447 25.17 -4.66 17.18
CA GLU A 447 24.05 -4.96 18.09
C GLU A 447 23.31 -3.69 18.51
N GLY A 448 21.98 -3.74 18.48
CA GLY A 448 21.11 -2.62 18.79
C GLY A 448 20.82 -1.68 17.60
N ASP A 449 21.44 -1.89 16.44
CA ASP A 449 21.07 -1.16 15.22
C ASP A 449 19.69 -1.59 14.71
N LEU A 450 18.99 -0.64 14.10
CA LEU A 450 17.87 -0.87 13.20
C LEU A 450 18.37 -0.89 11.76
N VAL A 451 18.35 -2.07 11.15
CA VAL A 451 18.57 -2.27 9.72
C VAL A 451 17.20 -2.16 9.03
N LEU A 452 17.01 -1.04 8.34
CA LEU A 452 15.77 -0.72 7.65
C LEU A 452 15.96 -0.89 6.14
N ALA A 453 15.43 -1.98 5.58
CA ALA A 453 15.41 -2.25 4.15
C ALA A 453 14.20 -1.58 3.50
N MET A 454 14.43 -0.76 2.49
CA MET A 454 13.41 0.01 1.78
C MET A 454 13.50 -0.21 0.27
N GLY A 455 12.38 -0.57 -0.35
CA GLY A 455 12.26 -0.66 -1.80
C GLY A 455 11.10 -1.54 -2.27
N ALA A 456 10.68 -1.34 -3.52
CA ALA A 456 9.61 -2.14 -4.15
C ALA A 456 10.12 -3.38 -4.91
N GLY A 457 11.45 -3.55 -5.02
CA GLY A 457 12.11 -4.67 -5.69
C GLY A 457 12.28 -5.91 -4.80
N ASP A 458 13.44 -6.55 -4.93
CA ASP A 458 13.82 -7.80 -4.26
C ASP A 458 14.71 -7.61 -3.02
N VAL A 459 14.88 -6.36 -2.56
CA VAL A 459 15.59 -6.03 -1.30
C VAL A 459 14.95 -6.65 -0.06
N ASN A 460 13.66 -7.01 -0.11
CA ASN A 460 12.98 -7.74 0.96
C ASN A 460 13.62 -9.12 1.25
N SER A 461 14.40 -9.67 0.31
CA SER A 461 15.19 -10.89 0.51
C SER A 461 16.38 -10.72 1.47
N LEU A 462 16.68 -9.49 1.92
CA LEU A 462 17.79 -9.22 2.83
C LEU A 462 17.73 -10.06 4.10
N TRP A 463 16.54 -10.24 4.70
CA TRP A 463 16.37 -11.05 5.90
C TRP A 463 16.87 -12.50 5.71
N ASP A 464 16.43 -13.13 4.61
CA ASP A 464 16.80 -14.51 4.31
C ASP A 464 18.30 -14.64 4.01
N ARG A 465 18.89 -13.64 3.33
CA ARG A 465 20.32 -13.60 3.01
C ARG A 465 21.18 -13.42 4.25
N LEU A 466 20.78 -12.53 5.17
CA LEU A 466 21.46 -12.37 6.46
C LEU A 466 21.47 -13.69 7.26
N GLY A 467 20.36 -14.43 7.23
CA GLY A 467 20.27 -15.74 7.89
C GLY A 467 21.15 -16.84 7.28
N GLN A 468 21.66 -16.65 6.06
CA GLN A 468 22.56 -17.58 5.38
C GLN A 468 24.04 -17.25 5.60
N LEU A 469 24.36 -16.07 6.14
CA LEU A 469 25.74 -15.72 6.47
C LEU A 469 26.26 -16.61 7.59
N PRO A 470 27.53 -17.04 7.53
CA PRO A 470 28.15 -17.77 8.62
C PRO A 470 28.11 -16.93 9.89
N ASP A 471 27.81 -17.58 11.03
CA ASP A 471 27.77 -16.89 12.32
C ASP A 471 29.20 -16.45 12.70
N PRO A 472 29.49 -15.14 12.80
CA PRO A 472 30.82 -14.68 13.16
C PRO A 472 31.25 -15.12 14.57
N SER A 473 30.32 -15.57 15.42
CA SER A 473 30.64 -16.14 16.74
C SER A 473 31.16 -17.58 16.69
N LEU A 474 31.00 -18.29 15.57
CA LEU A 474 31.52 -19.66 15.38
C LEU A 474 32.95 -19.70 14.83
N GLU A 475 33.47 -18.61 14.24
CA GLU A 475 34.86 -18.55 13.73
C GLU A 475 35.90 -18.22 14.81
N LEU A 476 35.48 -17.75 15.99
CA LEU A 476 36.39 -17.42 17.11
C LEU A 476 36.73 -18.62 18.02
N VAL A 477 36.32 -19.85 17.66
CA VAL A 477 36.55 -21.08 18.45
C VAL A 477 37.35 -22.14 17.66
N ALA A 478 37.96 -21.77 16.53
CA ALA A 478 38.81 -22.68 15.73
C ALA A 478 40.31 -22.39 15.88
#